data_AF-A0A7G3ZZW3-F1
#
_entry.id   AF-A0A7G3ZZW3-F1
#
_cell.length_a   1.000
_cell.length_b   1.000
_cell.length_c   1.000
_cell.angle_alpha   90.00
_cell.angle_beta   90.00
_cell.angle_gamma   90.00
#
_symmetry.space_group_name_H-M   'P 1'
#
loop_
_entity.id
_entity.type
_entity.pdbx_description
1 polymer ?
#
loop_
_entity_poly.entity_id
_entity_poly.type
_entity_poly.pdbx_seq_one_letter_code
_entity_poly.pdbx_strand_id
1 'polypeptide(L)'
;MLIMKNQQLRAIYTNPDEISEQTLLEQVKEFAEIGFNEHLKKFIESNKKNIKLFTSTAFDASKYSQDYLDFLNAMILVLSSAKTDINTRIIREKHAQNQHYSRQPKTKDEYPSIEDIEDSTLNMNVAKRLDAFKKELEALRNQQLVFKAKSLVNSARVDIDINQENLGLMKDDYLELLSNYSQESFVAFEKKFARLFAEKSILAFRKHFAERKLSMDGIVKECKGTSVEEVIKKEQSELNQQIINFELIMKQATDLKSLTTLLKQVKTIEGIITQKEVELLILSDAQKLQEFIRLIEAKEQEIQHIKQGINGSSEIHQQTIQAIEKIEQSIRQKKVEAESLLQKISKTSSEVPQKRIDEEFSSPQELPEKSDPKNEETFMAKKNRLQEAISLIQTYRETIEHEQERFSVKFFHKSRNQAKISYCNALEKELKLQDKGLNFESNLHDIINNAHNKVTTGAGAQKEIITKGGSYFGTSRMLSLQRLLGIDEAWKMKGHSKILLFSTKSDLHGLKTSGLVGDDVENIVKNFFLEEADSDKAYQQLKEQVFPSAADKKLECL
;
A
#
# COMPACT_ATOMS: atom_id res chain seq x y z
N MET A 1 7.78 -35.05 -47.28
CA MET A 1 8.96 -34.29 -46.79
C MET A 1 8.55 -32.82 -46.83
N LEU A 2 8.29 -32.20 -45.66
CA LEU A 2 7.89 -30.79 -45.59
C LEU A 2 9.07 -29.92 -46.03
N ILE A 3 8.87 -29.15 -47.10
CA ILE A 3 9.93 -28.40 -47.77
C ILE A 3 10.10 -27.06 -47.03
N MET A 4 11.26 -26.85 -46.38
CA MET A 4 11.48 -25.70 -45.50
C MET A 4 11.71 -24.41 -46.28
N LYS A 5 10.88 -23.39 -46.01
CA LYS A 5 11.11 -21.97 -46.32
C LYS A 5 11.99 -21.37 -45.23
N ASN A 6 13.25 -21.77 -45.14
CA ASN A 6 14.09 -21.42 -43.99
C ASN A 6 14.76 -20.05 -44.17
N GLN A 7 14.17 -18.99 -43.61
CA GLN A 7 14.77 -17.65 -43.62
C GLN A 7 16.16 -17.63 -42.95
N GLN A 8 16.38 -18.49 -41.95
CA GLN A 8 17.66 -18.60 -41.25
C GLN A 8 18.75 -19.21 -42.12
N LEU A 9 18.40 -20.10 -43.06
CA LEU A 9 19.35 -20.58 -44.07
C LEU A 9 19.86 -19.42 -44.93
N ARG A 10 18.98 -18.51 -45.37
CA ARG A 10 19.38 -17.31 -46.10
C ARG A 10 20.23 -16.37 -45.23
N ALA A 11 19.86 -16.19 -43.96
CA ALA A 11 20.59 -15.33 -43.03
C ALA A 11 22.05 -15.77 -42.84
N ILE A 12 22.33 -17.08 -42.79
CA ILE A 12 23.71 -17.60 -42.74
C ILE A 12 24.56 -17.11 -43.92
N TYR A 13 23.97 -17.01 -45.12
CA TYR A 13 24.70 -16.68 -46.35
C TYR A 13 24.76 -15.18 -46.66
N THR A 14 23.97 -14.36 -45.97
CA THR A 14 23.84 -12.93 -46.27
C THR A 14 24.23 -12.09 -45.06
N ASN A 15 23.36 -12.03 -44.05
CA ASN A 15 23.55 -11.23 -42.84
C ASN A 15 23.44 -12.11 -41.58
N PRO A 16 24.50 -12.83 -41.18
CA PRO A 16 24.44 -13.74 -40.04
C PRO A 16 24.20 -13.01 -38.71
N ASP A 17 24.55 -11.74 -38.60
CA ASP A 17 24.39 -10.97 -37.35
C ASP A 17 22.98 -10.35 -37.18
N GLU A 18 22.14 -10.32 -38.22
CA GLU A 18 20.89 -9.56 -38.23
C GLU A 18 19.67 -10.39 -37.78
N ILE A 19 19.16 -10.13 -36.59
CA ILE A 19 17.94 -10.77 -36.08
C ILE A 19 16.71 -10.06 -36.68
N SER A 20 15.81 -10.82 -37.32
CA SER A 20 14.63 -10.25 -37.99
C SER A 20 13.53 -9.83 -37.00
N GLU A 21 12.49 -9.15 -37.48
CA GLU A 21 11.31 -8.78 -36.67
C GLU A 21 10.47 -9.98 -36.21
N GLN A 22 10.71 -11.17 -36.76
CA GLN A 22 10.07 -12.40 -36.27
C GLN A 22 10.46 -12.66 -34.82
N THR A 23 9.59 -13.31 -34.05
CA THR A 23 9.89 -13.66 -32.65
C THR A 23 11.19 -14.46 -32.54
N LEU A 24 12.10 -14.03 -31.66
CA LEU A 24 13.44 -14.61 -31.48
C LEU A 24 13.43 -16.14 -31.32
N LEU A 25 12.54 -16.68 -30.49
CA LEU A 25 12.47 -18.13 -30.23
C LEU A 25 12.03 -18.94 -31.46
N GLU A 26 11.21 -18.36 -32.34
CA GLU A 26 10.82 -19.00 -33.59
C GLU A 26 11.99 -18.99 -34.58
N GLN A 27 12.76 -17.89 -34.64
CA GLN A 27 13.98 -17.84 -35.44
C GLN A 27 15.01 -18.88 -34.97
N VAL A 28 15.21 -19.02 -33.65
CA VAL A 28 16.11 -20.04 -33.07
C VAL A 28 15.62 -21.45 -33.41
N LYS A 29 14.30 -21.69 -33.37
CA LYS A 29 13.71 -22.97 -33.77
C LYS A 29 13.95 -23.27 -35.26
N GLU A 30 13.64 -22.34 -36.16
CA GLU A 30 13.88 -22.50 -37.60
C GLU A 30 15.36 -22.74 -37.92
N PHE A 31 16.25 -22.08 -37.19
CA PHE A 31 17.69 -22.27 -37.32
C PHE A 31 18.12 -23.67 -36.89
N ALA A 32 17.61 -24.18 -35.76
CA ALA A 32 17.88 -25.55 -35.31
C ALA A 32 17.33 -26.62 -36.27
N GLU A 33 16.21 -26.34 -36.94
CA GLU A 33 15.58 -27.24 -37.92
C GLU A 33 16.44 -27.43 -39.20
N ILE A 34 17.45 -26.58 -39.45
CA ILE A 34 18.48 -26.83 -40.48
C ILE A 34 19.18 -28.17 -40.21
N GLY A 35 19.36 -28.53 -38.93
CA GLY A 35 19.91 -29.81 -38.51
C GLY A 35 21.44 -29.87 -38.48
N PHE A 36 22.14 -28.73 -38.53
CA PHE A 36 23.61 -28.70 -38.49
C PHE A 36 24.19 -29.13 -37.13
N ASN A 37 23.38 -29.16 -36.07
CA ASN A 37 23.77 -29.61 -34.74
C ASN A 37 22.62 -30.43 -34.12
N GLU A 38 22.87 -31.72 -33.84
CA GLU A 38 21.84 -32.65 -33.38
C GLU A 38 21.39 -32.36 -31.93
N HIS A 39 22.30 -31.87 -31.08
CA HIS A 39 21.99 -31.54 -29.69
C HIS A 39 21.04 -30.33 -29.60
N LEU A 40 21.32 -29.26 -30.34
CA LEU A 40 20.46 -28.09 -30.46
C LEU A 40 19.08 -28.49 -31.01
N LYS A 41 19.04 -29.30 -32.06
CA LYS A 41 17.79 -29.80 -32.64
C LYS A 41 16.95 -30.56 -31.62
N LYS A 42 17.53 -31.53 -30.91
CA LYS A 42 16.84 -32.29 -29.85
C LYS A 42 16.34 -31.40 -28.71
N PHE A 43 17.14 -30.39 -28.32
CA PHE A 43 16.74 -29.44 -27.29
C PHE A 43 15.48 -28.65 -27.70
N ILE A 44 15.46 -28.12 -28.92
CA ILE A 44 14.30 -27.43 -29.48
C ILE A 44 13.09 -28.36 -29.57
N GLU A 45 13.30 -29.61 -30.00
CA GLU A 45 12.22 -30.60 -30.11
C GLU A 45 11.58 -30.93 -28.77
N SER A 46 12.41 -31.06 -27.73
CA SER A 46 11.96 -31.36 -26.36
C SER A 46 11.27 -30.17 -25.71
N ASN A 47 11.58 -28.95 -26.15
CA ASN A 47 11.04 -27.69 -25.61
C ASN A 47 9.99 -27.02 -26.51
N LYS A 48 9.42 -27.72 -27.51
CA LYS A 48 8.41 -27.15 -28.44
C LYS A 48 7.24 -26.47 -27.72
N LYS A 49 6.78 -27.05 -26.60
CA LYS A 49 5.70 -26.48 -25.78
C LYS A 49 6.09 -25.13 -25.17
N ASN A 50 7.30 -25.04 -24.61
CA ASN A 50 7.85 -23.82 -24.01
C ASN A 50 8.04 -22.73 -25.07
N ILE A 51 8.59 -23.09 -26.22
CA ILE A 51 8.73 -22.15 -27.36
C ILE A 51 7.36 -21.61 -27.76
N LYS A 52 6.36 -22.47 -27.96
CA LYS A 52 5.01 -22.02 -28.32
C LYS A 52 4.39 -21.12 -27.25
N LEU A 53 4.57 -21.45 -25.98
CA LEU A 53 4.08 -20.67 -24.84
C LEU A 53 4.71 -19.27 -24.82
N PHE A 54 6.04 -19.19 -24.85
CA PHE A 54 6.78 -17.94 -24.69
C PHE A 54 6.80 -17.06 -25.96
N THR A 55 6.49 -17.64 -27.12
CA THR A 55 6.31 -16.92 -28.40
C THR A 55 4.90 -16.32 -28.56
N SER A 56 3.93 -16.70 -27.72
CA SER A 56 2.55 -16.19 -27.81
C SER A 56 2.46 -14.67 -27.71
N THR A 57 1.63 -14.06 -28.56
CA THR A 57 1.32 -12.61 -28.57
C THR A 57 0.23 -12.23 -27.57
N ALA A 58 -0.53 -13.19 -27.06
CA ALA A 58 -1.46 -12.95 -25.96
C ALA A 58 -0.65 -12.66 -24.67
N PHE A 59 -1.12 -11.70 -23.87
CA PHE A 59 -0.48 -11.36 -22.59
C PHE A 59 -0.32 -12.61 -21.73
N ASP A 60 0.93 -13.03 -21.53
CA ASP A 60 1.26 -14.23 -20.77
C ASP A 60 2.19 -13.89 -19.61
N ALA A 61 1.68 -14.10 -18.39
CA ALA A 61 2.45 -13.92 -17.17
C ALA A 61 3.56 -14.98 -17.03
N SER A 62 3.51 -16.07 -17.81
CA SER A 62 4.56 -17.09 -17.87
C SER A 62 5.91 -16.51 -18.30
N LYS A 63 5.93 -15.43 -19.10
CA LYS A 63 7.17 -14.74 -19.52
C LYS A 63 7.91 -14.03 -18.39
N TYR A 64 7.37 -14.07 -17.17
CA TYR A 64 7.97 -13.50 -15.96
C TYR A 64 8.13 -14.56 -14.85
N SER A 65 8.00 -15.85 -15.19
CA SER A 65 8.15 -16.95 -14.25
C SER A 65 9.60 -17.40 -14.10
N GLN A 66 9.86 -18.17 -13.03
CA GLN A 66 11.14 -18.86 -12.87
C GLN A 66 11.37 -19.85 -14.03
N ASP A 67 10.33 -20.55 -14.47
CA ASP A 67 10.42 -21.51 -15.59
C ASP A 67 10.89 -20.84 -16.89
N TYR A 68 10.50 -19.58 -17.13
CA TYR A 68 10.97 -18.84 -18.29
C TYR A 68 12.45 -18.46 -18.17
N LEU A 69 12.90 -18.01 -17.01
CA LEU A 69 14.32 -17.75 -16.75
C LEU A 69 15.17 -19.01 -16.92
N ASP A 70 14.71 -20.14 -16.38
CA ASP A 70 15.39 -21.43 -16.48
C ASP A 70 15.45 -21.89 -17.95
N PHE A 71 14.37 -21.70 -18.71
CA PHE A 71 14.32 -21.96 -20.14
C PHE A 71 15.31 -21.08 -20.93
N LEU A 72 15.35 -19.76 -20.66
CA LEU A 72 16.30 -18.84 -21.30
C LEU A 72 17.75 -19.24 -21.00
N ASN A 73 18.06 -19.57 -19.74
CA ASN A 73 19.40 -20.02 -19.33
C ASN A 73 19.80 -21.32 -20.04
N ALA A 74 18.90 -22.30 -20.11
CA ALA A 74 19.14 -23.54 -20.84
C ALA A 74 19.34 -23.30 -22.36
N MET A 75 18.56 -22.38 -22.95
CA MET A 75 18.70 -22.01 -24.36
C MET A 75 20.05 -21.34 -24.64
N ILE A 76 20.48 -20.40 -23.79
CA ILE A 76 21.78 -19.72 -23.91
C ILE A 76 22.94 -20.73 -23.84
N LEU A 77 22.84 -21.71 -22.94
CA LEU A 77 23.83 -22.78 -22.79
C LEU A 77 23.88 -23.67 -24.03
N VAL A 78 22.73 -24.12 -24.55
CA VAL A 78 22.73 -25.00 -25.72
C VAL A 78 23.26 -24.30 -26.97
N LEU A 79 22.91 -23.02 -27.18
CA LEU A 79 23.45 -22.22 -28.28
C LEU A 79 24.95 -22.03 -28.17
N SER A 80 25.47 -21.85 -26.93
CA SER A 80 26.91 -21.76 -26.69
C SER A 80 27.62 -23.07 -27.04
N SER A 81 27.04 -24.22 -26.67
CA SER A 81 27.60 -25.55 -27.00
C SER A 81 27.51 -25.91 -28.49
N ALA A 82 26.49 -25.42 -29.20
CA ALA A 82 26.30 -25.75 -30.61
C ALA A 82 27.44 -25.24 -31.52
N LYS A 83 28.18 -24.21 -31.06
CA LYS A 83 29.31 -23.64 -31.80
C LYS A 83 30.49 -24.58 -32.00
N THR A 84 30.67 -25.55 -31.09
CA THR A 84 31.83 -26.45 -31.13
C THR A 84 31.61 -27.65 -32.05
N ASP A 85 30.39 -27.86 -32.54
CA ASP A 85 30.00 -29.02 -33.34
C ASP A 85 29.04 -28.61 -34.47
N ILE A 86 29.58 -27.87 -35.43
CA ILE A 86 28.82 -27.38 -36.60
C ILE A 86 29.05 -28.31 -37.79
N ASN A 87 28.02 -29.03 -38.21
CA ASN A 87 28.05 -29.85 -39.42
C ASN A 87 27.70 -29.03 -40.66
N THR A 88 28.72 -28.44 -41.30
CA THR A 88 28.56 -27.62 -42.50
C THR A 88 28.03 -28.39 -43.71
N ARG A 89 28.25 -29.71 -43.78
CA ARG A 89 27.74 -30.56 -44.88
C ARG A 89 26.20 -30.51 -44.94
N ILE A 90 25.53 -30.61 -43.80
CA ILE A 90 24.06 -30.55 -43.74
C ILE A 90 23.55 -29.20 -44.26
N ILE A 91 24.25 -28.12 -43.93
CA ILE A 91 23.90 -26.77 -44.39
C ILE A 91 24.04 -26.66 -45.91
N ARG A 92 25.12 -27.19 -46.49
CA ARG A 92 25.33 -27.24 -47.95
C ARG A 92 24.26 -28.07 -48.66
N GLU A 93 23.89 -29.22 -48.09
CA GLU A 93 22.82 -30.05 -48.66
C GLU A 93 21.48 -29.29 -48.68
N LYS A 94 21.17 -28.52 -47.61
CA LYS A 94 19.99 -27.65 -47.56
C LYS A 94 20.07 -26.48 -48.55
N HIS A 95 21.23 -25.85 -48.69
CA HIS A 95 21.45 -24.78 -49.66
C HIS A 95 21.32 -25.29 -51.11
N ALA A 96 21.97 -26.41 -51.45
CA ALA A 96 21.87 -27.02 -52.77
C ALA A 96 20.41 -27.38 -53.12
N GLN A 97 19.66 -27.88 -52.13
CA GLN A 97 18.24 -28.13 -52.28
C GLN A 97 17.43 -26.83 -52.51
N ASN A 98 17.74 -25.75 -51.78
CA ASN A 98 17.15 -24.42 -52.01
C ASN A 98 17.46 -23.90 -53.43
N GLN A 99 18.70 -24.01 -53.91
CA GLN A 99 19.08 -23.62 -55.26
C GLN A 99 18.41 -24.45 -56.34
N HIS A 100 18.20 -25.74 -56.08
CA HIS A 100 17.43 -26.57 -57.00
C HIS A 100 16.01 -26.02 -57.15
N TYR A 101 15.32 -25.74 -56.04
CA TYR A 101 13.95 -25.21 -56.08
C TYR A 101 13.83 -23.78 -56.58
N SER A 102 14.84 -22.92 -56.37
CA SER A 102 14.84 -21.55 -56.90
C SER A 102 14.90 -21.51 -58.43
N ARG A 103 15.43 -22.57 -59.07
CA ARG A 103 15.52 -22.72 -60.52
C ARG A 103 14.29 -23.40 -61.14
N GLN A 104 13.41 -23.97 -60.33
CA GLN A 104 12.21 -24.66 -60.83
C GLN A 104 11.09 -23.65 -61.13
N PRO A 105 10.44 -23.69 -62.32
CA PRO A 105 9.38 -22.75 -62.68
C PRO A 105 8.22 -22.68 -61.68
N LYS A 106 7.89 -23.80 -61.02
CA LYS A 106 6.77 -23.91 -60.08
C LYS A 106 7.06 -23.38 -58.67
N THR A 107 8.34 -23.28 -58.28
CA THR A 107 8.73 -22.96 -56.90
C THR A 107 9.68 -21.76 -56.81
N LYS A 108 10.15 -21.21 -57.93
CA LYS A 108 11.11 -20.09 -57.97
C LYS A 108 10.66 -18.87 -57.15
N ASP A 109 9.36 -18.57 -57.11
CA ASP A 109 8.83 -17.39 -56.41
C ASP A 109 8.77 -17.61 -54.89
N GLU A 110 8.78 -18.88 -54.45
CA GLU A 110 8.79 -19.25 -53.04
C GLU A 110 10.21 -19.46 -52.47
N TYR A 111 11.19 -19.71 -53.35
CA TYR A 111 12.58 -20.02 -53.00
C TYR A 111 13.52 -18.99 -53.64
N PRO A 112 13.85 -17.89 -52.93
CA PRO A 112 14.83 -16.94 -53.45
C PRO A 112 16.19 -17.62 -53.63
N SER A 113 16.88 -17.28 -54.73
CA SER A 113 18.26 -17.70 -54.93
C SER A 113 19.17 -17.04 -53.89
N ILE A 114 20.09 -17.83 -53.34
CA ILE A 114 21.06 -17.43 -52.32
C ILE A 114 22.45 -17.49 -52.96
N GLU A 115 23.26 -16.43 -52.88
CA GLU A 115 24.63 -16.48 -53.41
C GLU A 115 25.49 -17.49 -52.66
N ASP A 116 26.47 -18.08 -53.35
CA ASP A 116 27.43 -18.99 -52.74
C ASP A 116 28.47 -18.22 -51.92
N ILE A 117 28.95 -18.85 -50.84
CA ILE A 117 30.02 -18.33 -50.00
C ILE A 117 31.12 -19.38 -49.82
N GLU A 118 32.32 -18.93 -49.47
CA GLU A 118 33.43 -19.84 -49.15
C GLU A 118 33.15 -20.67 -47.88
N ASP A 119 33.74 -21.86 -47.82
CA ASP A 119 33.56 -22.82 -46.73
C ASP A 119 34.08 -22.31 -45.38
N SER A 120 35.20 -21.60 -45.40
CA SER A 120 35.77 -20.89 -44.24
C SER A 120 34.77 -19.85 -43.68
N THR A 121 34.01 -19.23 -44.57
CA THR A 121 33.00 -18.21 -44.24
C THR A 121 31.72 -18.84 -43.69
N LEU A 122 31.32 -20.01 -44.19
CA LEU A 122 30.10 -20.70 -43.75
C LEU A 122 30.13 -21.05 -42.26
N ASN A 123 31.21 -21.65 -41.78
CA ASN A 123 31.33 -22.01 -40.36
C ASN A 123 31.33 -20.74 -39.47
N MET A 124 32.09 -19.72 -39.88
CA MET A 124 32.11 -18.42 -39.20
C MET A 124 30.72 -17.79 -39.14
N ASN A 125 29.95 -17.83 -40.22
CA ASN A 125 28.62 -17.23 -40.28
C ASN A 125 27.61 -17.97 -39.38
N VAL A 126 27.68 -19.30 -39.30
CA VAL A 126 26.86 -20.08 -38.34
C VAL A 126 27.22 -19.71 -36.90
N ALA A 127 28.52 -19.61 -36.58
CA ALA A 127 28.98 -19.21 -35.27
C ALA A 127 28.51 -17.77 -34.90
N LYS A 128 28.61 -16.83 -35.84
CA LYS A 128 28.08 -15.46 -35.71
C LYS A 128 26.58 -15.44 -35.45
N ARG A 129 25.81 -16.25 -36.19
CA ARG A 129 24.35 -16.36 -36.00
C ARG A 129 23.99 -16.90 -34.60
N LEU A 130 24.70 -17.93 -34.14
CA LEU A 130 24.57 -18.45 -32.78
C LEU A 130 24.88 -17.38 -31.73
N ASP A 131 25.92 -16.56 -31.96
CA ASP A 131 26.27 -15.43 -31.10
C ASP A 131 25.20 -14.33 -31.06
N ALA A 132 24.63 -13.98 -32.22
CA ALA A 132 23.57 -12.99 -32.31
C ALA A 132 22.33 -13.43 -31.51
N PHE A 133 21.88 -14.68 -31.68
CA PHE A 133 20.78 -15.23 -30.89
C PHE A 133 21.09 -15.27 -29.39
N LYS A 134 22.32 -15.68 -29.04
CA LYS A 134 22.76 -15.71 -27.64
C LYS A 134 22.67 -14.33 -26.99
N LYS A 135 23.19 -13.29 -27.66
CA LYS A 135 23.16 -11.91 -27.15
C LYS A 135 21.75 -11.40 -26.90
N GLU A 136 20.83 -11.65 -27.84
CA GLU A 136 19.42 -11.26 -27.67
C GLU A 136 18.74 -12.02 -26.53
N LEU A 137 19.01 -13.32 -26.37
CA LEU A 137 18.48 -14.11 -25.25
C LEU A 137 19.07 -13.65 -23.90
N GLU A 138 20.36 -13.31 -23.84
CA GLU A 138 21.00 -12.75 -22.66
C GLU A 138 20.38 -11.39 -22.30
N ALA A 139 20.08 -10.55 -23.28
CA ALA A 139 19.39 -9.28 -23.07
C ALA A 139 17.99 -9.49 -22.47
N LEU A 140 17.21 -10.43 -23.03
CA LEU A 140 15.89 -10.79 -22.50
C LEU A 140 15.98 -11.34 -21.07
N ARG A 141 16.92 -12.25 -20.79
CA ARG A 141 17.16 -12.79 -19.45
C ARG A 141 17.51 -11.66 -18.47
N ASN A 142 18.45 -10.80 -18.83
CA ASN A 142 18.89 -9.69 -17.99
C ASN A 142 17.73 -8.73 -17.69
N GLN A 143 16.88 -8.45 -18.67
CA GLN A 143 15.66 -7.66 -18.48
C GLN A 143 14.71 -8.31 -17.46
N GLN A 144 14.51 -9.62 -17.55
CA GLN A 144 13.68 -10.38 -16.60
C GLN A 144 14.25 -10.36 -15.18
N LEU A 145 15.56 -10.51 -15.04
CA LEU A 145 16.25 -10.41 -13.75
C LEU A 145 16.12 -9.01 -13.12
N VAL A 146 16.21 -7.94 -13.92
CA VAL A 146 15.94 -6.56 -13.48
C VAL A 146 14.50 -6.41 -12.99
N PHE A 147 13.52 -6.95 -13.72
CA PHE A 147 12.12 -6.91 -13.27
C PHE A 147 11.91 -7.67 -11.97
N LYS A 148 12.53 -8.84 -11.82
CA LYS A 148 12.46 -9.64 -10.59
C LYS A 148 13.08 -8.89 -9.40
N ALA A 149 14.24 -8.27 -9.58
CA ALA A 149 14.90 -7.45 -8.56
C ALA A 149 13.99 -6.29 -8.09
N LYS A 150 13.43 -5.52 -9.04
CA LYS A 150 12.47 -4.44 -8.74
C LYS A 150 11.22 -4.95 -8.01
N SER A 151 10.73 -6.12 -8.39
CA SER A 151 9.57 -6.74 -7.73
C SER A 151 9.85 -7.09 -6.27
N LEU A 152 11.06 -7.57 -5.95
CA LEU A 152 11.48 -7.86 -4.58
C LEU A 152 11.51 -6.58 -3.74
N VAL A 153 12.10 -5.51 -4.28
CA VAL A 153 12.14 -4.18 -3.63
C VAL A 153 10.74 -3.62 -3.40
N ASN A 154 9.88 -3.65 -4.42
CA ASN A 154 8.50 -3.17 -4.28
C ASN A 154 7.71 -3.95 -3.23
N SER A 155 7.89 -5.28 -3.18
CA SER A 155 7.22 -6.11 -2.17
C SER A 155 7.73 -5.80 -0.76
N ALA A 156 9.03 -5.57 -0.60
CA ALA A 156 9.62 -5.12 0.65
C ALA A 156 9.07 -3.76 1.09
N ARG A 157 8.99 -2.79 0.16
CA ARG A 157 8.43 -1.47 0.43
C ARG A 157 6.98 -1.52 0.90
N VAL A 158 6.13 -2.34 0.26
CA VAL A 158 4.73 -2.51 0.67
C VAL A 158 4.64 -3.01 2.12
N ASP A 159 5.49 -3.97 2.51
CA ASP A 159 5.51 -4.45 3.90
C ASP A 159 5.97 -3.35 4.88
N ILE A 160 6.94 -2.52 4.49
CA ILE A 160 7.37 -1.37 5.30
C ILE A 160 6.25 -0.35 5.46
N ASP A 161 5.58 0.03 4.37
CA ASP A 161 4.49 1.01 4.40
C ASP A 161 3.37 0.54 5.36
N ILE A 162 3.00 -0.75 5.31
CA ILE A 162 2.02 -1.34 6.23
C ILE A 162 2.49 -1.28 7.69
N ASN A 163 3.73 -1.65 7.97
CA ASN A 163 4.26 -1.65 9.34
C ASN A 163 4.41 -0.22 9.89
N GLN A 164 4.77 0.74 9.04
CA GLN A 164 4.86 2.14 9.39
C GLN A 164 3.49 2.73 9.72
N GLU A 165 2.47 2.43 8.90
CA GLU A 165 1.08 2.83 9.15
C GLU A 165 0.57 2.24 10.47
N ASN A 166 0.78 0.94 10.69
CA ASN A 166 0.41 0.27 11.94
C ASN A 166 1.08 0.90 13.16
N LEU A 167 2.37 1.24 13.07
CA LEU A 167 3.07 1.92 14.16
C LEU A 167 2.51 3.33 14.40
N GLY A 168 2.19 4.06 13.33
CA GLY A 168 1.54 5.37 13.42
C GLY A 168 0.20 5.30 14.16
N LEU A 169 -0.66 4.34 13.78
CA LEU A 169 -1.93 4.12 14.46
C LEU A 169 -1.75 3.72 15.93
N MET A 170 -0.76 2.88 16.26
CA MET A 170 -0.50 2.54 17.66
C MET A 170 0.03 3.72 18.46
N LYS A 171 0.82 4.63 17.85
CA LYS A 171 1.23 5.87 18.51
C LYS A 171 0.02 6.75 18.79
N ASP A 172 -0.86 6.95 17.80
CA ASP A 172 -2.11 7.72 17.96
C ASP A 172 -2.97 7.16 19.11
N ASP A 173 -3.21 5.84 19.12
CA ASP A 173 -3.97 5.18 20.20
C ASP A 173 -3.30 5.36 21.58
N TYR A 174 -1.96 5.36 21.62
CA TYR A 174 -1.23 5.58 22.87
C TYR A 174 -1.38 7.02 23.38
N LEU A 175 -1.40 8.01 22.48
CA LEU A 175 -1.65 9.40 22.86
C LEU A 175 -3.07 9.61 23.40
N GLU A 176 -4.04 8.91 22.83
CA GLU A 176 -5.40 8.86 23.36
C GLU A 176 -5.41 8.23 24.76
N LEU A 177 -4.66 7.13 24.95
CA LEU A 177 -4.52 6.46 26.24
C LEU A 177 -3.89 7.37 27.32
N LEU A 178 -2.94 8.24 26.95
CA LEU A 178 -2.36 9.24 27.86
C LEU A 178 -3.40 10.27 28.33
N SER A 179 -4.38 10.59 27.49
CA SER A 179 -5.39 11.61 27.77
C SER A 179 -6.61 11.05 28.49
N ASN A 180 -7.11 9.89 28.04
CA ASN A 180 -8.36 9.27 28.48
C ASN A 180 -8.13 7.81 28.89
N TYR A 181 -7.36 7.63 29.96
CA TYR A 181 -7.05 6.30 30.45
C TYR A 181 -8.28 5.63 31.08
N SER A 182 -8.55 4.40 30.65
CA SER A 182 -9.44 3.45 31.34
C SER A 182 -8.84 2.05 31.25
N GLN A 183 -9.26 1.15 32.13
CA GLN A 183 -8.82 -0.25 32.06
C GLN A 183 -9.25 -0.90 30.73
N GLU A 184 -10.43 -0.55 30.22
CA GLU A 184 -10.96 -1.06 28.96
C GLU A 184 -10.17 -0.56 27.75
N SER A 185 -9.89 0.75 27.68
CA SER A 185 -9.08 1.33 26.59
C SER A 185 -7.65 0.78 26.61
N PHE A 186 -7.09 0.53 27.79
CA PHE A 186 -5.78 -0.10 27.93
C PHE A 186 -5.76 -1.55 27.43
N VAL A 187 -6.75 -2.37 27.82
CA VAL A 187 -6.86 -3.76 27.35
C VAL A 187 -7.08 -3.81 25.84
N ALA A 188 -7.87 -2.89 25.29
CA ALA A 188 -8.05 -2.76 23.85
C ALA A 188 -6.74 -2.42 23.13
N PHE A 189 -5.96 -1.48 23.67
CA PHE A 189 -4.62 -1.15 23.18
C PHE A 189 -3.70 -2.37 23.19
N GLU A 190 -3.56 -3.07 24.32
CA GLU A 190 -2.68 -4.25 24.44
C GLU A 190 -3.06 -5.34 23.43
N LYS A 191 -4.35 -5.60 23.26
CA LYS A 191 -4.85 -6.59 22.30
C LYS A 191 -4.50 -6.19 20.86
N LYS A 192 -4.69 -4.92 20.49
CA LYS A 192 -4.35 -4.40 19.16
C LYS A 192 -2.84 -4.43 18.93
N PHE A 193 -2.05 -3.99 19.92
CA PHE A 193 -0.59 -4.02 19.87
C PHE A 193 -0.07 -5.44 19.67
N ALA A 194 -0.55 -6.41 20.46
CA ALA A 194 -0.14 -7.80 20.35
C ALA A 194 -0.49 -8.41 18.99
N ARG A 195 -1.66 -8.07 18.41
CA ARG A 195 -2.02 -8.54 17.06
C ARG A 195 -1.01 -8.08 16.00
N LEU A 196 -0.55 -6.84 16.10
CA LEU A 196 0.31 -6.21 15.08
C LEU A 196 1.79 -6.51 15.28
N PHE A 197 2.26 -6.46 16.54
CA PHE A 197 3.68 -6.50 16.91
C PHE A 197 4.04 -7.64 17.86
N ALA A 198 3.24 -8.72 17.93
CA ALA A 198 3.68 -9.94 18.58
C ALA A 198 4.89 -10.55 17.88
N GLU A 199 5.71 -11.27 18.64
CA GLU A 199 6.91 -11.95 18.17
C GLU A 199 6.65 -12.82 16.93
N LYS A 200 5.51 -13.54 16.89
CA LYS A 200 5.12 -14.37 15.74
C LYS A 200 4.97 -13.54 14.46
N SER A 201 4.33 -12.35 14.54
CA SER A 201 4.16 -11.45 13.40
C SER A 201 5.50 -10.88 12.94
N ILE A 202 6.34 -10.45 13.89
CA ILE A 202 7.68 -9.92 13.62
C ILE A 202 8.56 -10.97 12.92
N LEU A 203 8.55 -12.21 13.42
CA LEU A 203 9.32 -13.32 12.83
C LEU A 203 8.88 -13.64 11.40
N ALA A 204 7.58 -13.55 11.10
CA ALA A 204 7.07 -13.76 9.75
C ALA A 204 7.64 -12.71 8.77
N PHE A 205 7.62 -11.42 9.13
CA PHE A 205 8.21 -10.37 8.31
C PHE A 205 9.72 -10.54 8.15
N ARG A 206 10.46 -10.82 9.24
CA ARG A 206 11.90 -11.09 9.17
C ARG A 206 12.24 -12.22 8.21
N LYS A 207 11.45 -13.31 8.24
CA LYS A 207 11.60 -14.42 7.30
C LYS A 207 11.38 -13.98 5.85
N HIS A 208 10.33 -13.22 5.56
CA HIS A 208 10.10 -12.69 4.21
C HIS A 208 11.25 -11.80 3.73
N PHE A 209 11.77 -10.92 4.58
CA PHE A 209 12.93 -10.08 4.24
C PHE A 209 14.20 -10.91 3.97
N ALA A 210 14.44 -11.95 4.77
CA ALA A 210 15.57 -12.87 4.56
C ALA A 210 15.45 -13.63 3.23
N GLU A 211 14.26 -14.15 2.89
CA GLU A 211 14.00 -14.85 1.63
C GLU A 211 14.17 -13.92 0.40
N ARG A 212 13.70 -12.67 0.51
CA ARG A 212 13.89 -11.65 -0.53
C ARG A 212 15.37 -11.31 -0.71
N LYS A 213 16.11 -11.15 0.39
CA LYS A 213 17.55 -10.88 0.35
C LYS A 213 18.31 -12.01 -0.32
N LEU A 214 18.03 -13.26 0.07
CA LEU A 214 18.63 -14.43 -0.56
C LEU A 214 18.34 -14.50 -2.07
N SER A 215 17.11 -14.19 -2.47
CA SER A 215 16.72 -14.13 -3.88
C SER A 215 17.46 -13.02 -4.64
N MET A 216 17.59 -11.83 -4.03
CA MET A 216 18.32 -10.70 -4.60
C MET A 216 19.82 -11.01 -4.75
N ASP A 217 20.43 -11.61 -3.73
CA ASP A 217 21.85 -12.01 -3.77
C ASP A 217 22.11 -13.03 -4.88
N GLY A 218 21.16 -13.95 -5.13
CA GLY A 218 21.18 -14.84 -6.28
C GLY A 218 21.18 -14.09 -7.62
N ILE A 219 20.30 -13.09 -7.78
CA ILE A 219 20.24 -12.26 -8.99
C ILE A 219 21.53 -11.45 -9.19
N VAL A 220 22.08 -10.86 -8.13
CA VAL A 220 23.36 -10.13 -8.17
C VAL A 220 24.49 -11.02 -8.68
N LYS A 221 24.55 -12.27 -8.19
CA LYS A 221 25.55 -13.25 -8.62
C LYS A 221 25.38 -13.61 -10.11
N GLU A 222 24.15 -13.80 -10.57
CA GLU A 222 23.84 -14.13 -11.96
C GLU A 222 24.14 -12.97 -12.93
N CYS A 223 23.97 -11.73 -12.47
CA CYS A 223 24.18 -10.53 -13.29
C CYS A 223 25.61 -9.98 -13.28
N LYS A 224 26.55 -10.62 -12.56
CA LYS A 224 27.93 -10.14 -12.46
C LYS A 224 28.62 -10.10 -13.83
N GLY A 225 29.22 -8.97 -14.18
CA GLY A 225 29.88 -8.73 -15.47
C GLY A 225 28.92 -8.48 -16.63
N THR A 226 27.62 -8.35 -16.38
CA THR A 226 26.62 -8.02 -17.41
C THR A 226 26.34 -6.51 -17.46
N SER A 227 25.71 -6.04 -18.53
CA SER A 227 25.32 -4.63 -18.69
C SER A 227 24.31 -4.12 -17.65
N VAL A 228 23.66 -5.02 -16.90
CA VAL A 228 22.64 -4.68 -15.90
C VAL A 228 23.16 -4.75 -14.45
N GLU A 229 24.43 -5.10 -14.23
CA GLU A 229 25.00 -5.29 -12.89
C GLU A 229 24.75 -4.09 -11.96
N GLU A 230 25.02 -2.87 -12.43
CA GLU A 230 24.84 -1.66 -11.62
C GLU A 230 23.37 -1.36 -11.32
N VAL A 231 22.46 -1.69 -12.23
CA VAL A 231 21.01 -1.57 -12.00
C VAL A 231 20.61 -2.54 -10.87
N ILE A 232 21.07 -3.78 -10.92
CA ILE A 232 20.78 -4.78 -9.89
C ILE A 232 21.37 -4.41 -8.53
N LYS A 233 22.62 -3.92 -8.48
CA LYS A 233 23.26 -3.45 -7.24
C LYS A 233 22.47 -2.30 -6.59
N LYS A 234 21.93 -1.39 -7.40
CA LYS A 234 21.07 -0.31 -6.89
C LYS A 234 19.81 -0.88 -6.23
N GLU A 235 19.14 -1.84 -6.86
CA GLU A 235 17.96 -2.50 -6.28
C GLU A 235 18.33 -3.30 -5.01
N GLN A 236 19.51 -3.94 -4.96
CA GLN A 236 20.01 -4.61 -3.75
C GLN A 236 20.23 -3.63 -2.59
N SER A 237 20.82 -2.47 -2.86
CA SER A 237 21.01 -1.41 -1.86
C SER A 237 19.67 -0.93 -1.31
N GLU A 238 18.69 -0.69 -2.19
CA GLU A 238 17.34 -0.30 -1.80
C GLU A 238 16.67 -1.37 -0.93
N LEU A 239 16.77 -2.65 -1.29
CA LEU A 239 16.24 -3.75 -0.47
C LEU A 239 16.88 -3.78 0.92
N ASN A 240 18.21 -3.60 1.02
CA ASN A 240 18.90 -3.53 2.30
C ASN A 240 18.43 -2.33 3.14
N GLN A 241 18.16 -1.18 2.51
CA GLN A 241 17.58 -0.03 3.20
C GLN A 241 16.20 -0.35 3.76
N GLN A 242 15.35 -1.06 3.03
CA GLN A 242 14.04 -1.49 3.54
C GLN A 242 14.19 -2.42 4.75
N ILE A 243 15.17 -3.33 4.76
CA ILE A 243 15.45 -4.20 5.91
C ILE A 243 15.86 -3.37 7.14
N ILE A 244 16.71 -2.36 6.96
CA ILE A 244 17.11 -1.45 8.05
C ILE A 244 15.88 -0.68 8.58
N ASN A 245 15.04 -0.18 7.68
CA ASN A 245 13.82 0.53 8.06
C ASN A 245 12.87 -0.37 8.87
N PHE A 246 12.72 -1.64 8.49
CA PHE A 246 11.93 -2.60 9.26
C PHE A 246 12.42 -2.71 10.71
N GLU A 247 13.72 -2.91 10.91
CA GLU A 247 14.29 -3.05 12.26
C GLU A 247 14.15 -1.75 13.07
N LEU A 248 14.21 -0.58 12.43
CA LEU A 248 13.91 0.70 13.07
C LEU A 248 12.46 0.78 13.56
N ILE A 249 11.49 0.35 12.74
CA ILE A 249 10.07 0.29 13.13
C ILE A 249 9.89 -0.66 14.31
N MET A 250 10.52 -1.84 14.28
CA MET A 250 10.44 -2.81 15.39
C MET A 250 11.02 -2.24 16.69
N LYS A 251 12.12 -1.49 16.61
CA LYS A 251 12.70 -0.81 17.77
C LYS A 251 11.73 0.23 18.35
N GLN A 252 11.11 1.05 17.50
CA GLN A 252 10.12 2.04 17.93
C GLN A 252 8.85 1.39 18.51
N ALA A 253 8.40 0.26 17.96
CA ALA A 253 7.28 -0.49 18.53
C ALA A 253 7.62 -1.04 19.92
N THR A 254 8.83 -1.59 20.09
CA THR A 254 9.33 -2.10 21.38
C THR A 254 9.38 -0.99 22.43
N ASP A 255 9.87 0.17 22.03
CA ASP A 255 9.92 1.37 22.86
C ASP A 255 8.51 1.83 23.28
N LEU A 256 7.57 1.90 22.35
CA LEU A 256 6.17 2.20 22.64
C LEU A 256 5.53 1.21 23.64
N LYS A 257 5.84 -0.08 23.52
CA LYS A 257 5.40 -1.10 24.47
C LYS A 257 5.99 -0.89 25.87
N SER A 258 7.24 -0.48 25.94
CA SER A 258 7.90 -0.12 27.20
C SER A 258 7.19 1.06 27.87
N LEU A 259 6.96 2.16 27.12
CA LEU A 259 6.23 3.33 27.60
C LEU A 259 4.81 2.98 28.08
N THR A 260 4.13 2.10 27.35
CA THR A 260 2.79 1.59 27.74
C THR A 260 2.83 0.84 29.07
N THR A 261 3.88 0.03 29.28
CA THR A 261 4.05 -0.73 30.53
C THR A 261 4.31 0.20 31.71
N LEU A 262 5.15 1.22 31.55
CA LEU A 262 5.43 2.22 32.57
C LEU A 262 4.18 3.03 32.93
N LEU A 263 3.40 3.46 31.93
CA LEU A 263 2.13 4.15 32.14
C LEU A 263 1.14 3.30 32.96
N LYS A 264 1.04 2.00 32.67
CA LYS A 264 0.19 1.06 33.43
C LYS A 264 0.59 1.00 34.91
N GLN A 265 1.89 1.01 35.20
CA GLN A 265 2.38 1.00 36.58
C GLN A 265 1.96 2.29 37.32
N VAL A 266 2.16 3.46 36.70
CA VAL A 266 1.73 4.75 37.28
C VAL A 266 0.21 4.80 37.49
N LYS A 267 -0.57 4.31 36.52
CA LYS A 267 -2.04 4.23 36.66
C LYS A 267 -2.52 3.24 37.72
N THR A 268 -1.77 2.16 37.94
CA THR A 268 -2.03 1.24 39.05
C THR A 268 -1.81 1.92 40.40
N ILE A 269 -0.74 2.73 40.51
CA ILE A 269 -0.47 3.53 41.72
C ILE A 269 -1.60 4.54 41.97
N GLU A 270 -2.04 5.27 40.95
CA GLU A 270 -3.17 6.22 41.03
C GLU A 270 -4.45 5.52 41.51
N GLY A 271 -4.74 4.32 40.99
CA GLY A 271 -5.87 3.51 41.41
C GLY A 271 -5.79 3.07 42.88
N ILE A 272 -4.63 2.61 43.34
CA ILE A 272 -4.40 2.23 44.75
C ILE A 272 -4.66 3.40 45.68
N ILE A 273 -4.14 4.59 45.35
CA ILE A 273 -4.32 5.79 46.18
C ILE A 273 -5.79 6.18 46.23
N THR A 274 -6.49 6.17 45.08
CA THR A 274 -7.92 6.51 45.02
C THR A 274 -8.80 5.52 45.78
N GLN A 275 -8.46 4.22 45.75
CA GLN A 275 -9.16 3.22 46.56
C GLN A 275 -8.92 3.44 48.06
N LYS A 276 -7.67 3.70 48.46
CA LYS A 276 -7.30 3.89 49.86
C LYS A 276 -7.76 5.21 50.45
N GLU A 277 -7.97 6.22 49.61
CA GLU A 277 -8.58 7.50 49.99
C GLU A 277 -9.95 7.28 50.63
N VAL A 278 -10.81 6.44 50.04
CA VAL A 278 -12.14 6.12 50.58
C VAL A 278 -12.05 5.47 51.97
N GLU A 279 -11.01 4.67 52.22
CA GLU A 279 -10.83 3.94 53.48
C GLU A 279 -10.13 4.75 54.58
N LEU A 280 -9.19 5.62 54.19
CA LEU A 280 -8.24 6.27 55.10
C LEU A 280 -8.41 7.79 55.21
N LEU A 281 -9.08 8.45 54.25
CA LEU A 281 -9.39 9.88 54.32
C LEU A 281 -10.65 10.12 55.19
N ILE A 282 -10.57 9.74 56.47
CA ILE A 282 -11.66 9.92 57.43
C ILE A 282 -11.44 11.23 58.20
N LEU A 283 -12.37 12.16 58.04
CA LEU A 283 -12.36 13.52 58.60
C LEU A 283 -12.17 13.62 60.13
N SER A 284 -12.29 12.51 60.85
CA SER A 284 -12.25 12.45 62.32
C SER A 284 -11.19 11.51 62.88
N ASP A 285 -10.37 10.86 62.04
CA ASP A 285 -9.38 9.87 62.47
C ASP A 285 -7.95 10.30 62.07
N ALA A 286 -7.23 10.88 63.02
CA ALA A 286 -5.87 11.34 62.83
C ALA A 286 -4.88 10.21 62.49
N GLN A 287 -5.11 8.99 62.98
CA GLN A 287 -4.20 7.86 62.73
C GLN A 287 -4.33 7.37 61.28
N LYS A 288 -5.57 7.27 60.77
CA LYS A 288 -5.81 6.90 59.38
C LYS A 288 -5.31 7.96 58.39
N LEU A 289 -5.44 9.25 58.72
CA LEU A 289 -4.87 10.33 57.90
C LEU A 289 -3.33 10.26 57.84
N GLN A 290 -2.65 9.97 58.95
CA GLN A 290 -1.20 9.75 58.95
C GLN A 290 -0.79 8.53 58.13
N GLU A 291 -1.56 7.44 58.20
CA GLU A 291 -1.33 6.25 57.38
C GLU A 291 -1.49 6.56 55.88
N PHE A 292 -2.51 7.34 55.51
CA PHE A 292 -2.73 7.78 54.13
C PHE A 292 -1.59 8.67 53.60
N ILE A 293 -1.11 9.62 54.40
CA ILE A 293 0.02 10.49 54.02
C ILE A 293 1.29 9.66 53.77
N ARG A 294 1.62 8.71 54.65
CA ARG A 294 2.79 7.83 54.49
C ARG A 294 2.67 6.96 53.23
N LEU A 295 1.47 6.47 52.95
CA LEU A 295 1.21 5.71 51.72
C LEU A 295 1.49 6.56 50.48
N ILE A 296 0.99 7.80 50.44
CA ILE A 296 1.23 8.71 49.31
C ILE A 296 2.73 8.98 49.15
N GLU A 297 3.46 9.28 50.23
CA GLU A 297 4.91 9.55 50.17
C GLU A 297 5.69 8.37 49.58
N ALA A 298 5.38 7.15 50.00
CA ALA A 298 6.02 5.96 49.44
C ALA A 298 5.72 5.80 47.93
N LYS A 299 4.49 6.11 47.52
CA LYS A 299 4.06 5.98 46.12
C LYS A 299 4.55 7.11 45.21
N GLU A 300 4.74 8.32 45.73
CA GLU A 300 5.41 9.40 45.02
C GLU A 300 6.86 9.02 44.65
N GLN A 301 7.60 8.39 45.57
CA GLN A 301 8.95 7.90 45.29
C GLN A 301 8.97 6.84 44.19
N GLU A 302 7.99 5.93 44.19
CA GLU A 302 7.84 4.91 43.15
C GLU A 302 7.55 5.54 41.77
N ILE A 303 6.68 6.54 41.70
CA ILE A 303 6.40 7.29 40.46
C ILE A 303 7.66 8.02 39.96
N GLN A 304 8.44 8.63 40.85
CA GLN A 304 9.70 9.28 40.45
C GLN A 304 10.69 8.28 39.85
N HIS A 305 10.81 7.09 40.43
CA HIS A 305 11.66 6.04 39.87
C HIS A 305 11.18 5.58 38.49
N ILE A 306 9.87 5.39 38.30
CA ILE A 306 9.28 5.06 36.99
C ILE A 306 9.58 6.17 35.97
N LYS A 307 9.40 7.44 36.35
CA LYS A 307 9.65 8.61 35.48
C LYS A 307 11.12 8.68 35.04
N GLN A 308 12.06 8.39 35.94
CA GLN A 308 13.50 8.32 35.63
C GLN A 308 13.84 7.15 34.69
N GLY A 309 13.02 6.10 34.64
CA GLY A 309 13.17 4.97 33.72
C GLY A 309 12.80 5.28 32.26
N ILE A 310 12.20 6.44 31.97
CA ILE A 310 11.83 6.86 30.61
C ILE A 310 13.08 7.43 29.92
N ASN A 311 13.75 6.57 29.14
CA ASN A 311 14.99 6.89 28.44
C ASN A 311 14.72 7.27 26.98
N GLY A 312 14.33 8.51 26.72
CA GLY A 312 14.17 9.02 25.36
C GLY A 312 13.74 10.49 25.30
N SER A 313 13.96 11.11 24.14
CA SER A 313 13.71 12.56 23.93
C SER A 313 12.70 12.86 22.83
N SER A 314 12.08 11.84 22.22
CA SER A 314 11.07 12.08 21.19
C SER A 314 9.76 12.60 21.81
N GLU A 315 8.91 13.18 20.98
CA GLU A 315 7.65 13.81 21.40
C GLU A 315 6.78 12.87 22.26
N ILE A 316 6.68 11.59 21.90
CA ILE A 316 5.89 10.61 22.66
C ILE A 316 6.44 10.37 24.08
N HIS A 317 7.77 10.46 24.27
CA HIS A 317 8.39 10.37 25.60
C HIS A 317 8.06 11.60 26.43
N GLN A 318 8.17 12.78 25.83
CA GLN A 318 7.85 14.04 26.50
C GLN A 318 6.38 14.08 26.93
N GLN A 319 5.47 13.67 26.04
CA GLN A 319 4.03 13.58 26.35
C GLN A 319 3.75 12.53 27.44
N THR A 320 4.47 11.41 27.45
CA THR A 320 4.37 10.42 28.53
C THR A 320 4.81 11.01 29.88
N ILE A 321 5.95 11.69 29.91
CA ILE A 321 6.47 12.36 31.11
C ILE A 321 5.46 13.39 31.61
N GLN A 322 4.92 14.24 30.73
CA GLN A 322 3.91 15.24 31.09
C GLN A 322 2.62 14.61 31.64
N ALA A 323 2.16 13.50 31.07
CA ALA A 323 1.00 12.78 31.58
C ALA A 323 1.26 12.21 32.99
N ILE A 324 2.45 11.65 33.23
CA ILE A 324 2.87 11.17 34.55
C ILE A 324 2.96 12.33 35.55
N GLU A 325 3.49 13.48 35.14
CA GLU A 325 3.57 14.67 36.00
C GLU A 325 2.20 15.18 36.43
N LYS A 326 1.19 15.15 35.55
CA LYS A 326 -0.20 15.48 35.91
C LYS A 326 -0.77 14.52 36.96
N ILE A 327 -0.51 13.22 36.82
CA ILE A 327 -0.93 12.21 37.80
C ILE A 327 -0.21 12.45 39.14
N GLU A 328 1.09 12.73 39.09
CA GLU A 328 1.89 13.05 40.26
C GLU A 328 1.37 14.29 40.99
N GLN A 329 0.99 15.35 40.27
CA GLN A 329 0.38 16.55 40.85
C GLN A 329 -0.97 16.27 41.51
N SER A 330 -1.82 15.46 40.87
CA SER A 330 -3.12 15.03 41.44
C SER A 330 -2.92 14.28 42.76
N ILE A 331 -1.96 13.35 42.81
CA ILE A 331 -1.61 12.61 44.03
C ILE A 331 -1.08 13.54 45.13
N ARG A 332 -0.18 14.48 44.79
CA ARG A 332 0.32 15.49 45.73
C ARG A 332 -0.79 16.36 46.31
N GLN A 333 -1.79 16.71 45.50
CA GLN A 333 -2.94 17.49 45.97
C GLN A 333 -3.74 16.74 47.05
N LYS A 334 -3.96 15.43 46.88
CA LYS A 334 -4.59 14.58 47.90
C LYS A 334 -3.79 14.53 49.21
N LYS A 335 -2.45 14.53 49.12
CA LYS A 335 -1.58 14.62 50.30
C LYS A 335 -1.79 15.94 51.05
N VAL A 336 -1.78 17.07 50.34
CA VAL A 336 -1.98 18.40 50.92
C VAL A 336 -3.36 18.51 51.60
N GLU A 337 -4.40 17.92 51.01
CA GLU A 337 -5.73 17.86 51.62
C GLU A 337 -5.71 17.06 52.92
N ALA A 338 -5.13 15.86 52.92
CA ALA A 338 -4.99 15.02 54.11
C ALA A 338 -4.19 15.73 55.23
N GLU A 339 -3.11 16.43 54.89
CA GLU A 339 -2.33 17.24 55.83
C GLU A 339 -3.15 18.40 56.42
N SER A 340 -3.95 19.09 55.59
CA SER A 340 -4.84 20.16 56.04
C SER A 340 -5.90 19.65 57.02
N LEU A 341 -6.50 18.49 56.74
CA LEU A 341 -7.46 17.84 57.63
C LEU A 341 -6.82 17.43 58.95
N LEU A 342 -5.62 16.85 58.91
CA LEU A 342 -4.88 16.47 60.11
C LEU A 342 -4.58 17.70 61.00
N GLN A 343 -4.24 18.84 60.39
CA GLN A 343 -4.06 20.11 61.12
C GLN A 343 -5.37 20.66 61.70
N LYS A 344 -6.52 20.45 61.05
CA LYS A 344 -7.82 20.85 61.61
C LYS A 344 -8.17 20.00 62.83
N ILE A 345 -8.00 18.68 62.77
CA ILE A 345 -8.27 17.78 63.90
C ILE A 345 -7.38 18.13 65.11
N SER A 346 -6.10 18.43 64.90
CA SER A 346 -5.21 18.82 66.00
C SER A 346 -5.60 20.16 66.64
N LYS A 347 -6.14 21.10 65.86
CA LYS A 347 -6.70 22.36 66.38
C LYS A 347 -8.03 22.17 67.10
N THR A 348 -8.95 21.36 66.56
CA THR A 348 -10.26 21.08 67.19
C THR A 348 -10.13 20.22 68.46
N SER A 349 -9.15 19.33 68.55
CA SER A 349 -8.82 18.62 69.79
C SER A 349 -8.27 19.54 70.90
N SER A 350 -7.93 20.79 70.57
CA SER A 350 -7.43 21.82 71.50
C SER A 350 -8.50 22.84 71.90
N GLU A 351 -9.72 22.76 71.35
CA GLU A 351 -10.82 23.70 71.63
C GLU A 351 -12.09 22.96 72.11
N VAL A 352 -12.48 23.21 73.37
CA VAL A 352 -13.78 22.80 73.94
C VAL A 352 -14.88 23.73 73.38
N PRO A 353 -16.09 23.22 73.05
CA PRO A 353 -17.02 23.93 72.15
C PRO A 353 -18.03 24.84 72.87
N GLN A 354 -18.37 25.98 72.25
CA GLN A 354 -19.61 26.72 72.50
C GLN A 354 -20.41 26.89 71.21
N LYS A 355 -21.63 26.34 71.24
CA LYS A 355 -22.70 26.43 70.23
C LYS A 355 -23.03 27.89 69.84
N ARG A 356 -23.39 28.11 68.58
CA ARG A 356 -24.76 28.49 68.16
C ARG A 356 -25.01 28.26 66.66
N ILE A 357 -26.23 27.83 66.40
CA ILE A 357 -26.92 27.61 65.13
C ILE A 357 -27.47 28.96 64.67
N ASP A 358 -27.57 29.20 63.35
CA ASP A 358 -28.81 29.60 62.68
C ASP A 358 -28.68 29.47 61.15
N GLU A 359 -29.75 28.94 60.55
CA GLU A 359 -30.01 28.66 59.14
C GLU A 359 -30.42 29.93 58.37
N GLU A 360 -30.19 29.99 57.05
CA GLU A 360 -31.23 30.40 56.09
C GLU A 360 -30.87 30.17 54.60
N PHE A 361 -31.94 29.88 53.84
CA PHE A 361 -32.06 29.43 52.45
C PHE A 361 -31.72 30.49 51.37
N SER A 362 -31.28 30.05 50.17
CA SER A 362 -32.01 30.15 48.88
C SER A 362 -31.10 30.07 47.64
N SER A 363 -31.41 29.14 46.72
CA SER A 363 -31.02 29.10 45.29
C SER A 363 -31.97 30.03 44.48
N PRO A 364 -31.83 30.32 43.14
CA PRO A 364 -31.31 29.45 42.07
C PRO A 364 -30.56 30.10 40.86
N GLN A 365 -29.75 29.27 40.20
CA GLN A 365 -29.66 29.01 38.74
C GLN A 365 -30.04 30.12 37.73
N GLU A 366 -29.06 30.56 36.93
CA GLU A 366 -29.28 31.16 35.60
C GLU A 366 -28.89 30.16 34.49
N LEU A 367 -29.82 29.97 33.54
CA LEU A 367 -29.69 29.16 32.32
C LEU A 367 -28.95 29.95 31.22
N PRO A 368 -28.22 29.27 30.31
CA PRO A 368 -27.65 29.90 29.12
C PRO A 368 -28.71 30.13 28.02
N GLU A 369 -28.48 31.18 27.23
CA GLU A 369 -29.28 31.63 26.09
C GLU A 369 -29.61 30.51 25.08
N LYS A 370 -30.87 30.50 24.63
CA LYS A 370 -31.37 29.67 23.53
C LYS A 370 -30.81 30.14 22.20
N SER A 371 -30.19 29.24 21.44
CA SER A 371 -29.85 29.44 20.03
C SER A 371 -31.11 29.46 19.15
N ASP A 372 -31.06 30.25 18.07
CA ASP A 372 -32.12 30.45 17.09
C ASP A 372 -32.42 29.14 16.31
N PRO A 373 -33.67 28.64 16.26
CA PRO A 373 -34.00 27.31 15.71
C PRO A 373 -33.67 27.14 14.21
N LYS A 374 -33.57 28.24 13.45
CA LYS A 374 -33.24 28.23 12.01
C LYS A 374 -31.74 27.98 11.73
N ASN A 375 -30.87 28.33 12.68
CA ASN A 375 -29.43 28.09 12.57
C ASN A 375 -29.08 26.65 12.92
N GLU A 376 -29.85 26.04 13.84
CA GLU A 376 -29.69 24.64 14.22
C GLU A 376 -30.08 23.69 13.07
N GLU A 377 -31.20 23.95 12.39
CA GLU A 377 -31.63 23.15 11.22
C GLU A 377 -30.60 23.19 10.08
N THR A 378 -30.04 24.37 9.81
CA THR A 378 -29.03 24.57 8.76
C THR A 378 -27.70 23.87 9.11
N PHE A 379 -27.29 23.97 10.37
CA PHE A 379 -26.10 23.27 10.88
C PHE A 379 -26.26 21.75 10.84
N MET A 380 -27.43 21.24 11.22
CA MET A 380 -27.74 19.81 11.15
C MET A 380 -27.80 19.29 9.71
N ALA A 381 -28.37 20.07 8.78
CA ALA A 381 -28.34 19.74 7.35
C ALA A 381 -26.89 19.66 6.82
N LYS A 382 -26.03 20.61 7.20
CA LYS A 382 -24.60 20.62 6.85
C LYS A 382 -23.87 19.39 7.39
N LYS A 383 -24.10 19.06 8.65
CA LYS A 383 -23.53 17.87 9.28
C LYS A 383 -23.98 16.58 8.58
N ASN A 384 -25.27 16.49 8.22
CA ASN A 384 -25.80 15.35 7.49
C ASN A 384 -25.16 15.18 6.10
N ARG A 385 -24.93 16.28 5.36
CA ARG A 385 -24.25 16.25 4.05
C ARG A 385 -22.78 15.82 4.16
N LEU A 386 -22.08 16.21 5.23
CA LEU A 386 -20.71 15.74 5.50
C LEU A 386 -20.70 14.24 5.86
N GLN A 387 -21.64 13.80 6.70
CA GLN A 387 -21.78 12.38 7.04
C GLN A 387 -22.17 11.53 5.82
N GLU A 388 -22.96 12.07 4.90
CA GLU A 388 -23.27 11.44 3.62
C GLU A 388 -21.99 11.23 2.78
N ALA A 389 -21.13 12.23 2.67
CA ALA A 389 -19.83 12.08 1.99
C ALA A 389 -18.95 11.00 2.64
N ILE A 390 -18.91 10.95 3.97
CA ILE A 390 -18.18 9.91 4.73
C ILE A 390 -18.78 8.53 4.45
N SER A 391 -20.11 8.39 4.49
CA SER A 391 -20.81 7.14 4.22
C SER A 391 -20.57 6.63 2.81
N LEU A 392 -20.52 7.53 1.82
CA LEU A 392 -20.22 7.19 0.44
C LEU A 392 -18.78 6.64 0.28
N ILE A 393 -17.82 7.24 0.96
CA ILE A 393 -16.42 6.76 1.01
C ILE A 393 -16.35 5.36 1.64
N GLN A 394 -17.04 5.15 2.76
CA GLN A 394 -17.10 3.86 3.46
C GLN A 394 -17.73 2.77 2.58
N THR A 395 -18.88 3.06 1.98
CA THR A 395 -19.60 2.14 1.09
C THR A 395 -18.72 1.69 -0.08
N TYR A 396 -18.01 2.64 -0.69
CA TYR A 396 -17.08 2.33 -1.77
C TYR A 396 -15.89 1.50 -1.27
N ARG A 397 -15.28 1.86 -0.14
CA ARG A 397 -14.18 1.10 0.47
C ARG A 397 -14.60 -0.35 0.72
N GLU A 398 -15.71 -0.56 1.42
CA GLU A 398 -16.25 -1.88 1.75
C GLU A 398 -16.54 -2.71 0.50
N THR A 399 -17.04 -2.07 -0.56
CA THR A 399 -17.26 -2.73 -1.87
C THR A 399 -15.95 -3.25 -2.45
N ILE A 400 -14.88 -2.45 -2.43
CA ILE A 400 -13.58 -2.87 -2.97
C ILE A 400 -12.91 -3.92 -2.07
N GLU A 401 -13.04 -3.78 -0.74
CA GLU A 401 -12.54 -4.76 0.23
C GLU A 401 -13.19 -6.13 0.01
N HIS A 402 -14.51 -6.17 -0.14
CA HIS A 402 -15.24 -7.40 -0.45
C HIS A 402 -14.86 -7.98 -1.84
N GLU A 403 -14.66 -7.14 -2.86
CA GLU A 403 -14.15 -7.59 -4.16
C GLU A 403 -12.73 -8.18 -4.07
N GLN A 404 -11.86 -7.60 -3.24
CA GLN A 404 -10.50 -8.07 -2.98
C GLN A 404 -10.47 -9.41 -2.24
N GLU A 405 -11.46 -9.69 -1.40
CA GLU A 405 -11.63 -10.98 -0.72
C GLU A 405 -12.20 -12.06 -1.66
N ARG A 406 -13.12 -11.69 -2.57
CA ARG A 406 -13.87 -12.64 -3.40
C ARG A 406 -13.17 -13.04 -4.72
N PHE A 407 -12.31 -12.18 -5.27
CA PHE A 407 -11.63 -12.44 -6.55
C PHE A 407 -10.12 -12.66 -6.36
N SER A 408 -9.65 -13.90 -6.61
CA SER A 408 -8.26 -14.34 -6.44
C SER A 408 -7.31 -13.99 -7.61
N VAL A 409 -7.57 -12.91 -8.36
CA VAL A 409 -6.81 -12.61 -9.58
C VAL A 409 -5.67 -11.61 -9.34
N LYS A 410 -4.42 -12.08 -9.49
CA LYS A 410 -3.11 -11.41 -9.71
C LYS A 410 -2.74 -10.19 -8.82
N PHE A 411 -1.49 -10.21 -8.33
CA PHE A 411 -0.82 -9.19 -7.48
C PHE A 411 -1.07 -7.72 -7.87
N PHE A 412 -1.18 -7.40 -9.16
CA PHE A 412 -1.42 -6.03 -9.65
C PHE A 412 -2.80 -5.47 -9.31
N HIS A 413 -3.85 -6.30 -9.24
CA HIS A 413 -5.19 -5.85 -8.84
C HIS A 413 -5.24 -5.57 -7.34
N LYS A 414 -4.58 -6.41 -6.53
CA LYS A 414 -4.49 -6.24 -5.08
C LYS A 414 -3.74 -4.96 -4.70
N SER A 415 -2.61 -4.65 -5.34
CA SER A 415 -1.84 -3.43 -5.06
C SER A 415 -2.59 -2.14 -5.42
N ARG A 416 -3.34 -2.12 -6.53
CA ARG A 416 -4.13 -0.94 -6.95
C ARG A 416 -5.39 -0.75 -6.10
N ASN A 417 -6.06 -1.83 -5.70
CA ASN A 417 -7.19 -1.76 -4.78
C ASN A 417 -6.73 -1.33 -3.38
N GLN A 418 -5.56 -1.82 -2.92
CA GLN A 418 -4.98 -1.36 -1.66
C GLN A 418 -4.71 0.16 -1.67
N ALA A 419 -4.14 0.71 -2.75
CA ALA A 419 -3.93 2.16 -2.86
C ALA A 419 -5.25 2.96 -2.78
N LYS A 420 -6.33 2.43 -3.35
CA LYS A 420 -7.67 3.04 -3.28
C LYS A 420 -8.28 2.94 -1.88
N ILE A 421 -8.11 1.80 -1.21
CA ILE A 421 -8.57 1.59 0.18
C ILE A 421 -7.81 2.53 1.12
N SER A 422 -6.49 2.62 1.00
CA SER A 422 -5.66 3.56 1.78
C SER A 422 -6.07 5.01 1.54
N TYR A 423 -6.36 5.40 0.29
CA TYR A 423 -6.92 6.72 -0.01
C TYR A 423 -8.26 6.97 0.69
N CYS A 424 -9.19 6.00 0.63
CA CYS A 424 -10.49 6.12 1.29
C CYS A 424 -10.35 6.25 2.81
N ASN A 425 -9.48 5.45 3.43
CA ASN A 425 -9.19 5.53 4.87
C ASN A 425 -8.60 6.88 5.27
N ALA A 426 -7.64 7.39 4.50
CA ALA A 426 -7.02 8.69 4.77
C ALA A 426 -8.00 9.85 4.59
N LEU A 427 -8.82 9.82 3.53
CA LEU A 427 -9.84 10.83 3.28
C LEU A 427 -10.94 10.79 4.34
N GLU A 428 -11.41 9.61 4.73
CA GLU A 428 -12.37 9.44 5.82
C GLU A 428 -11.81 9.97 7.15
N LYS A 429 -10.55 9.65 7.50
CA LYS A 429 -9.90 10.16 8.72
C LYS A 429 -9.86 11.68 8.72
N GLU A 430 -9.46 12.29 7.60
CA GLU A 430 -9.39 13.75 7.50
C GLU A 430 -10.78 14.40 7.62
N LEU A 431 -11.80 13.88 6.93
CA LEU A 431 -13.16 14.40 7.03
C LEU A 431 -13.76 14.24 8.44
N LYS A 432 -13.50 13.13 9.13
CA LYS A 432 -13.89 12.93 10.53
C LYS A 432 -13.20 13.87 11.50
N LEU A 433 -11.97 14.31 11.21
CA LEU A 433 -11.30 15.34 12.00
C LEU A 433 -11.96 16.71 11.81
N GLN A 434 -12.39 17.01 10.58
CA GLN A 434 -13.09 18.26 10.27
C GLN A 434 -14.53 18.29 10.83
N ASP A 435 -15.20 17.14 10.97
CA ASP A 435 -16.52 17.01 11.63
C ASP A 435 -16.50 17.52 13.08
N LYS A 436 -15.36 17.40 13.78
CA LYS A 436 -15.17 17.92 15.15
C LYS A 436 -15.01 19.44 15.23
N GLY A 437 -14.63 20.10 14.13
CA GLY A 437 -14.43 21.55 14.03
C GLY A 437 -15.47 22.27 13.18
N LEU A 438 -16.50 21.54 12.72
CA LEU A 438 -17.51 22.07 11.82
C LEU A 438 -18.33 23.16 12.53
N ASN A 439 -18.44 24.32 11.89
CA ASN A 439 -19.22 25.46 12.36
C ASN A 439 -20.13 25.99 11.24
N PHE A 440 -20.94 27.00 11.54
CA PHE A 440 -21.89 27.57 10.58
C PHE A 440 -21.21 28.14 9.32
N GLU A 441 -20.04 28.77 9.47
CA GLU A 441 -19.28 29.41 8.38
C GLU A 441 -18.49 28.42 7.52
N SER A 442 -18.45 27.15 7.91
CA SER A 442 -17.70 26.10 7.21
C SER A 442 -18.28 25.82 5.83
N ASN A 443 -17.42 25.81 4.80
CA ASN A 443 -17.79 25.44 3.44
C ASN A 443 -17.44 23.96 3.19
N LEU A 444 -18.44 23.11 2.97
CA LEU A 444 -18.23 21.67 2.78
C LEU A 444 -17.43 21.34 1.52
N HIS A 445 -17.64 22.07 0.42
CA HIS A 445 -16.86 21.90 -0.82
C HIS A 445 -15.37 22.15 -0.57
N ASP A 446 -15.03 23.22 0.17
CA ASP A 446 -13.65 23.54 0.52
C ASP A 446 -13.06 22.52 1.49
N ILE A 447 -13.83 22.07 2.48
CA ILE A 447 -13.42 21.03 3.43
C ILE A 447 -13.03 19.75 2.68
N ILE A 448 -13.88 19.29 1.76
CA ILE A 448 -13.64 18.06 0.99
C ILE A 448 -12.44 18.20 0.06
N ASN A 449 -12.33 19.33 -0.66
CA ASN A 449 -11.20 19.56 -1.56
C ASN A 449 -9.88 19.77 -0.81
N ASN A 450 -9.88 20.43 0.35
CA ASN A 450 -8.71 20.56 1.21
C ASN A 450 -8.28 19.20 1.78
N ALA A 451 -9.23 18.39 2.24
CA ALA A 451 -8.95 17.02 2.68
C ALA A 451 -8.36 16.17 1.55
N HIS A 452 -8.95 16.24 0.36
CA HIS A 452 -8.41 15.58 -0.84
C HIS A 452 -6.99 16.03 -1.17
N ASN A 453 -6.75 17.35 -1.19
CA ASN A 453 -5.42 17.91 -1.47
C ASN A 453 -4.40 17.46 -0.43
N LYS A 454 -4.76 17.48 0.86
CA LYS A 454 -3.89 17.04 1.94
C LYS A 454 -3.52 15.55 1.82
N VAL A 455 -4.49 14.70 1.49
CA VAL A 455 -4.28 13.25 1.31
C VAL A 455 -3.51 12.91 0.03
N THR A 456 -3.56 13.76 -1.00
CA THR A 456 -2.89 13.51 -2.29
C THR A 456 -1.57 14.26 -2.47
N THR A 457 -1.26 15.24 -1.61
CA THR A 457 0.00 15.98 -1.66
C THR A 457 1.17 15.05 -1.30
N GLY A 458 2.16 14.95 -2.19
CA GLY A 458 3.33 14.08 -2.01
C GLY A 458 3.14 12.62 -2.47
N ALA A 459 1.97 12.24 -3.00
CA ALA A 459 1.67 10.86 -3.41
C ALA A 459 2.39 10.36 -4.69
N GLY A 460 3.14 11.22 -5.40
CA GLY A 460 3.97 10.82 -6.55
C GLY A 460 3.23 9.97 -7.60
N ALA A 461 3.78 8.81 -7.95
CA ALA A 461 3.18 7.87 -8.91
C ALA A 461 1.85 7.24 -8.43
N GLN A 462 1.56 7.25 -7.11
CA GLN A 462 0.28 6.78 -6.57
C GLN A 462 -0.84 7.78 -6.83
N LYS A 463 -0.53 9.08 -6.99
CA LYS A 463 -1.51 10.10 -7.39
C LYS A 463 -2.19 9.70 -8.70
N GLU A 464 -1.42 9.27 -9.70
CA GLU A 464 -2.00 8.81 -10.98
C GLU A 464 -2.87 7.55 -10.84
N ILE A 465 -2.58 6.64 -9.90
CA ILE A 465 -3.40 5.44 -9.64
C ILE A 465 -4.74 5.81 -8.97
N ILE A 466 -4.73 6.88 -8.16
CA ILE A 466 -5.89 7.40 -7.43
C ILE A 466 -6.72 8.36 -8.30
N THR A 467 -6.08 9.11 -9.21
CA THR A 467 -6.73 10.21 -9.98
C THR A 467 -6.89 9.95 -11.48
N LYS A 468 -6.18 9.00 -12.11
CA LYS A 468 -6.37 8.66 -13.54
C LYS A 468 -7.22 7.41 -13.74
N GLY A 469 -8.29 7.55 -14.54
CA GLY A 469 -9.12 6.45 -15.01
C GLY A 469 -8.39 5.59 -16.04
N GLY A 470 -8.23 4.29 -15.75
CA GLY A 470 -7.75 3.28 -16.68
C GLY A 470 -8.84 2.25 -17.05
N SER A 471 -8.66 1.62 -18.21
CA SER A 471 -9.59 0.70 -18.91
C SER A 471 -9.74 -0.69 -18.28
N TYR A 472 -10.06 -0.82 -16.99
CA TYR A 472 -10.41 -2.12 -16.41
C TYR A 472 -11.47 -1.96 -15.32
N PHE A 473 -12.37 -2.94 -15.20
CA PHE A 473 -13.42 -3.02 -14.19
C PHE A 473 -12.86 -2.62 -12.80
N GLY A 474 -13.34 -1.50 -12.25
CA GLY A 474 -12.96 -0.98 -10.92
C GLY A 474 -12.30 0.40 -10.88
N THR A 475 -11.81 0.99 -11.98
CA THR A 475 -11.20 2.36 -11.98
C THR A 475 -12.17 3.50 -12.33
N SER A 476 -13.28 3.22 -13.01
CA SER A 476 -14.35 4.21 -13.23
C SER A 476 -15.11 4.57 -11.95
N ARG A 477 -15.22 3.63 -11.00
CA ARG A 477 -15.93 3.83 -9.73
C ARG A 477 -15.20 4.77 -8.76
N MET A 478 -13.86 4.75 -8.71
CA MET A 478 -13.09 5.72 -7.90
C MET A 478 -13.32 7.14 -8.43
N LEU A 479 -13.21 7.32 -9.74
CA LEU A 479 -13.43 8.63 -10.35
C LEU A 479 -14.90 9.08 -10.20
N SER A 480 -15.84 8.11 -10.22
CA SER A 480 -17.25 8.35 -9.93
C SER A 480 -17.46 8.80 -8.48
N LEU A 481 -16.81 8.14 -7.51
CA LEU A 481 -16.80 8.55 -6.11
C LEU A 481 -16.23 9.98 -5.97
N GLN A 482 -15.06 10.26 -6.55
CA GLN A 482 -14.43 11.57 -6.46
C GLN A 482 -15.31 12.68 -7.06
N ARG A 483 -16.02 12.38 -8.15
CA ARG A 483 -17.01 13.30 -8.75
C ARG A 483 -18.21 13.52 -7.86
N LEU A 484 -18.77 12.45 -7.28
CA LEU A 484 -19.88 12.54 -6.31
C LEU A 484 -19.47 13.26 -5.03
N LEU A 485 -18.18 13.27 -4.67
CA LEU A 485 -17.66 14.05 -3.54
C LEU A 485 -17.40 15.53 -3.89
N GLY A 486 -17.64 15.97 -5.13
CA GLY A 486 -17.39 17.36 -5.52
C GLY A 486 -15.90 17.71 -5.64
N ILE A 487 -15.02 16.74 -5.89
CA ILE A 487 -13.57 17.02 -5.98
C ILE A 487 -13.25 17.69 -7.31
N ASP A 488 -12.74 18.93 -7.26
CA ASP A 488 -12.49 19.76 -8.44
C ASP A 488 -11.49 19.12 -9.42
N GLU A 489 -10.47 18.42 -8.90
CA GLU A 489 -9.49 17.70 -9.72
C GLU A 489 -10.15 16.65 -10.63
N ALA A 490 -11.23 15.99 -10.16
CA ALA A 490 -11.94 14.94 -10.90
C ALA A 490 -12.82 15.49 -12.04
N TRP A 491 -13.17 16.77 -11.98
CA TRP A 491 -13.96 17.49 -12.99
C TRP A 491 -13.08 18.18 -14.04
N LYS A 492 -11.92 18.72 -13.64
CA LYS A 492 -10.97 19.46 -14.51
C LYS A 492 -10.54 18.72 -15.78
N MET A 493 -10.50 17.39 -15.76
CA MET A 493 -10.04 16.59 -16.91
C MET A 493 -11.15 16.24 -17.91
N LYS A 494 -12.43 16.56 -17.65
CA LYS A 494 -13.61 16.27 -18.49
C LYS A 494 -13.64 14.85 -19.11
N GLY A 495 -13.03 13.86 -18.45
CA GLY A 495 -12.96 12.47 -18.95
C GLY A 495 -11.80 12.15 -19.91
N HIS A 496 -10.82 13.05 -20.10
CA HIS A 496 -9.64 12.83 -20.95
C HIS A 496 -8.43 12.32 -20.15
N SER A 497 -7.92 11.14 -20.49
CA SER A 497 -6.68 10.60 -19.90
C SER A 497 -5.44 11.11 -20.65
N LYS A 498 -4.46 11.69 -19.93
CA LYS A 498 -3.10 11.94 -20.45
C LYS A 498 -2.22 10.72 -20.19
N ILE A 499 -1.90 9.98 -21.25
CA ILE A 499 -0.82 9.00 -21.30
C ILE A 499 0.23 9.56 -22.27
N LEU A 500 1.46 9.77 -21.79
CA LEU A 500 2.67 10.11 -22.57
C LEU A 500 2.42 11.01 -23.80
N LEU A 501 2.40 12.33 -23.57
CA LEU A 501 2.43 13.40 -24.60
C LEU A 501 1.31 13.43 -25.66
N PHE A 502 0.32 12.53 -25.65
CA PHE A 502 -0.85 12.58 -26.54
C PHE A 502 -2.16 12.57 -25.75
N SER A 503 -3.06 13.52 -26.02
CA SER A 503 -4.44 13.47 -25.53
C SER A 503 -5.25 12.56 -26.44
N THR A 504 -5.38 11.29 -26.10
CA THR A 504 -6.38 10.46 -26.75
C THR A 504 -7.74 10.75 -26.14
N LYS A 505 -8.75 10.98 -26.99
CA LYS A 505 -10.17 10.95 -26.60
C LYS A 505 -10.54 9.50 -26.26
N SER A 506 -9.99 8.98 -25.16
CA SER A 506 -10.35 7.67 -24.64
C SER A 506 -11.57 7.85 -23.74
N ASP A 507 -12.72 7.48 -24.25
CA ASP A 507 -13.95 7.37 -23.48
C ASP A 507 -13.77 6.32 -22.37
N LEU A 508 -13.80 6.77 -21.12
CA LEU A 508 -13.94 5.87 -19.99
C LEU A 508 -15.37 5.30 -20.01
N HIS A 509 -15.56 4.16 -20.67
CA HIS A 509 -16.85 3.44 -20.78
C HIS A 509 -17.62 3.33 -19.45
N GLY A 510 -16.93 3.35 -18.31
CA GLY A 510 -17.51 3.29 -16.96
C GLY A 510 -18.07 4.60 -16.39
N LEU A 511 -17.70 5.77 -16.91
CA LEU A 511 -18.28 7.07 -16.49
C LEU A 511 -19.55 7.42 -17.26
N LYS A 512 -19.61 7.02 -18.54
CA LYS A 512 -20.82 7.13 -19.36
C LYS A 512 -21.95 6.23 -18.86
N THR A 513 -21.60 5.03 -18.38
CA THR A 513 -22.57 4.10 -17.78
C THR A 513 -23.02 4.53 -16.38
N SER A 514 -22.19 5.24 -15.61
CA SER A 514 -22.58 5.78 -14.30
C SER A 514 -23.26 7.16 -14.36
N GLY A 515 -23.43 7.75 -15.55
CA GLY A 515 -24.09 9.04 -15.72
C GLY A 515 -23.29 10.27 -15.23
N LEU A 516 -22.10 10.09 -14.66
CA LEU A 516 -21.29 11.18 -14.11
C LEU A 516 -20.50 11.94 -15.18
N VAL A 517 -21.17 12.44 -16.21
CA VAL A 517 -20.58 13.19 -17.33
C VAL A 517 -21.46 14.37 -17.70
N GLY A 518 -20.86 15.55 -17.85
CA GLY A 518 -21.54 16.77 -18.30
C GLY A 518 -21.63 17.83 -17.21
N ASP A 519 -21.74 19.08 -17.64
CA ASP A 519 -21.73 20.24 -16.76
C ASP A 519 -22.99 20.29 -15.87
N ASP A 520 -24.12 19.74 -16.32
CA ASP A 520 -25.37 19.63 -15.52
C ASP A 520 -25.19 18.74 -14.28
N VAL A 521 -24.44 17.64 -14.41
CA VAL A 521 -24.19 16.70 -13.31
C VAL A 521 -23.17 17.26 -12.33
N GLU A 522 -22.18 18.01 -12.84
CA GLU A 522 -21.24 18.76 -12.01
C GLU A 522 -21.97 19.81 -11.16
N ASN A 523 -22.95 20.50 -11.74
CA ASN A 523 -23.78 21.48 -11.03
C ASN A 523 -24.63 20.83 -9.93
N ILE A 524 -25.24 19.66 -10.18
CA ILE A 524 -26.00 18.92 -9.15
C ILE A 524 -25.12 18.61 -7.93
N VAL A 525 -23.88 18.15 -8.15
CA VAL A 525 -22.97 17.83 -7.04
C VAL A 525 -22.47 19.09 -6.34
N LYS A 526 -22.11 20.14 -7.09
CA LYS A 526 -21.66 21.41 -6.51
C LYS A 526 -22.75 22.04 -5.64
N ASN A 527 -23.98 22.10 -6.15
CA ASN A 527 -25.10 22.70 -5.42
C ASN A 527 -25.40 21.92 -4.12
N PHE A 528 -25.15 20.61 -4.11
CA PHE A 528 -25.23 19.80 -2.90
C PHE A 528 -24.18 20.17 -1.85
N PHE A 529 -22.90 20.36 -2.21
CA PHE A 529 -21.88 20.73 -1.21
C PHE A 529 -21.78 22.24 -0.95
N LEU A 530 -22.36 23.08 -1.80
CA LEU A 530 -22.52 24.52 -1.59
C LEU A 530 -23.81 24.89 -0.85
N GLU A 531 -24.56 23.90 -0.35
CA GLU A 531 -25.71 24.11 0.51
C GLU A 531 -26.90 24.83 -0.16
N GLU A 532 -27.07 24.67 -1.47
CA GLU A 532 -28.24 25.23 -2.16
C GLU A 532 -29.55 24.54 -1.74
N ALA A 533 -30.65 25.31 -1.78
CA ALA A 533 -31.98 24.80 -1.50
C ALA A 533 -32.40 23.74 -2.54
N ASP A 534 -33.13 22.71 -2.08
CA ASP A 534 -33.67 21.62 -2.92
C ASP A 534 -32.63 20.74 -3.67
N SER A 535 -31.34 20.88 -3.35
CA SER A 535 -30.26 20.14 -4.01
C SER A 535 -30.19 18.65 -3.61
N ASP A 536 -30.76 18.27 -2.46
CA ASP A 536 -30.66 16.90 -1.91
C ASP A 536 -31.30 15.87 -2.84
N LYS A 537 -32.53 16.11 -3.30
CA LYS A 537 -33.27 15.14 -4.13
C LYS A 537 -32.52 14.79 -5.42
N ALA A 538 -31.97 15.78 -6.11
CA ALA A 538 -31.22 15.57 -7.35
C ALA A 538 -29.90 14.83 -7.10
N TYR A 539 -29.22 15.13 -5.99
CA TYR A 539 -28.01 14.45 -5.58
C TYR A 539 -28.25 12.98 -5.18
N GLN A 540 -29.31 12.69 -4.40
CA GLN A 540 -29.64 11.32 -4.01
C GLN A 540 -29.97 10.44 -5.22
N GLN A 541 -30.72 10.97 -6.20
CA GLN A 541 -31.00 10.26 -7.46
C GLN A 541 -29.72 9.95 -8.25
N LEU A 542 -28.78 10.90 -8.29
CA LEU A 542 -27.49 10.71 -8.94
C LEU A 542 -26.64 9.64 -8.21
N LYS A 543 -26.65 9.65 -6.87
CA LYS A 543 -25.93 8.67 -6.03
C LYS A 543 -26.43 7.25 -6.29
N GLU A 544 -27.75 7.05 -6.31
CA GLU A 544 -28.38 5.74 -6.53
C GLU A 544 -28.06 5.14 -7.91
N GLN A 545 -27.91 5.98 -8.94
CA GLN A 545 -27.49 5.54 -10.28
C GLN A 545 -26.05 5.01 -10.31
N VAL A 546 -25.17 5.54 -9.46
CA VAL A 546 -23.73 5.22 -9.44
C VAL A 546 -23.42 4.08 -8.47
N PHE A 547 -24.11 4.05 -7.33
CA PHE A 547 -23.95 3.07 -6.25
C PHE A 547 -25.32 2.55 -5.78
N PRO A 548 -25.98 1.66 -6.55
CA PRO A 548 -27.29 1.11 -6.19
C PRO A 548 -27.20 0.26 -4.92
N SER A 549 -28.23 0.35 -4.08
CA SER A 549 -28.29 -0.36 -2.80
C SER A 549 -28.42 -1.88 -3.02
N ALA A 550 -27.98 -2.69 -2.05
CA ALA A 550 -28.12 -4.16 -2.14
C ALA A 550 -29.58 -4.65 -2.20
N ALA A 551 -30.56 -3.81 -1.82
CA ALA A 551 -31.98 -4.11 -1.93
C ALA A 551 -32.45 -4.22 -3.40
N ASP A 552 -31.75 -3.54 -4.32
CA ASP A 552 -32.09 -3.50 -5.76
C ASP A 552 -31.44 -4.65 -6.56
N LYS A 553 -30.48 -5.38 -5.96
CA LYS A 553 -29.80 -6.53 -6.59
C LYS A 553 -30.68 -7.78 -6.75
N LYS A 554 -31.94 -7.74 -6.33
CA LYS A 554 -32.88 -8.85 -6.49
C LYS A 554 -33.48 -8.97 -7.91
N LEU A 555 -33.17 -8.04 -8.82
CA LEU A 555 -33.80 -8.02 -10.14
C LEU A 555 -32.92 -8.33 -11.35
N GLU A 556 -31.62 -8.58 -11.20
CA GLU A 556 -30.76 -8.94 -12.35
C GLU A 556 -29.84 -10.13 -12.02
N CYS A 557 -30.46 -11.31 -11.93
CA CYS A 557 -29.84 -12.57 -12.30
C CYS A 557 -30.69 -13.19 -13.41
N LEU A 558 -30.39 -12.80 -14.66
CA LEU A 558 -30.66 -13.57 -15.88
C LEU A 558 -29.40 -13.53 -16.76
#